data_AF-A0A3P7E911-F1
#
_entry.id   AF-A0A3P7E911-F1
#
_cell.length_a   1.000
_cell.length_b   1.000
_cell.length_c   1.000
_cell.angle_alpha   90.00
_cell.angle_beta   90.00
_cell.angle_gamma   90.00
#
_symmetry.space_group_name_H-M   'P 1'
#
loop_
_entity.id
_entity.type
_entity.pdbx_description
1 polymer ?
#
loop_
_entity_poly.entity_id
_entity_poly.type
_entity_poly.pdbx_seq_one_letter_code
_entity_poly.pdbx_strand_id
1 'polypeptide(L)'
;IPNTISVGSKLVTLSNKKNNETIWHLKNETDAFYLDSITSTLYLATNIRWFHQKNYLLKVEKWHSLNYYQIEQQNVYIEIEPTNIHWPQFLNCPRFFTIKENEPTGKIHLKNIR
;
A
#
# COMPACT_ATOMS: atom_id res chain seq x y z
N ILE A 1 -3.42 -5.21 4.09
CA ILE A 1 -2.02 -5.65 4.33
C ILE A 1 -1.30 -4.60 5.16
N PRO A 2 -0.57 -4.99 6.21
CA PRO A 2 0.18 -4.04 7.04
C PRO A 2 1.26 -3.32 6.22
N ASN A 3 1.44 -2.02 6.42
CA ASN A 3 2.51 -1.27 5.72
C ASN A 3 3.93 -1.67 6.18
N THR A 4 4.04 -2.49 7.23
CA THR A 4 5.28 -3.03 7.78
C THR A 4 5.62 -4.42 7.26
N ILE A 5 4.83 -4.98 6.33
CA ILE A 5 5.08 -6.31 5.77
C ILE A 5 6.43 -6.32 5.04
N SER A 6 7.18 -7.41 5.18
CA SER A 6 8.52 -7.54 4.60
C SER A 6 8.46 -7.80 3.10
N VAL A 7 9.46 -7.28 2.39
CA VAL A 7 9.69 -7.61 0.97
C VAL A 7 9.90 -9.12 0.83
N GLY A 8 9.34 -9.70 -0.24
CA GLY A 8 9.32 -11.14 -0.50
C GLY A 8 8.16 -11.88 0.18
N SER A 9 7.33 -11.21 0.98
CA SER A 9 6.17 -11.83 1.61
C SER A 9 5.16 -12.28 0.55
N LYS A 10 4.69 -13.52 0.70
CA LYS A 10 3.56 -14.06 -0.05
C LYS A 10 2.28 -13.35 0.39
N LEU A 11 1.54 -12.79 -0.57
CA LEU A 11 0.27 -12.11 -0.32
C LEU A 11 -0.91 -13.05 -0.55
N VAL A 12 -1.00 -13.63 -1.76
CA VAL A 12 -2.13 -14.49 -2.15
C VAL A 12 -1.70 -15.42 -3.27
N THR A 13 -2.29 -16.61 -3.32
CA THR A 13 -2.22 -17.49 -4.49
C THR A 13 -3.58 -17.46 -5.19
N LEU A 14 -3.57 -17.11 -6.48
CA LEU A 14 -4.81 -16.90 -7.25
C LEU A 14 -5.44 -18.22 -7.69
N SER A 15 -4.63 -19.25 -7.90
CA SER A 15 -5.10 -20.58 -8.26
C SER A 15 -4.26 -21.69 -7.61
N ASN A 16 -4.93 -22.65 -6.99
CA ASN A 16 -4.29 -23.83 -6.44
C ASN A 16 -4.06 -24.94 -7.49
N LYS A 17 -4.62 -24.81 -8.69
CA LYS A 17 -4.44 -25.79 -9.77
C LYS A 17 -3.16 -25.46 -10.53
N LYS A 18 -2.12 -26.25 -10.32
CA LYS A 18 -0.95 -26.25 -11.20
C LYS A 18 -1.35 -26.88 -12.52
N ASN A 19 -1.36 -26.08 -13.58
CA ASN A 19 -1.45 -26.56 -14.95
C ASN A 19 -0.24 -26.02 -15.71
N ASN A 20 0.61 -26.92 -16.21
CA ASN A 20 1.82 -26.57 -16.96
C ASN A 20 1.51 -25.86 -18.27
N GLU A 21 0.27 -25.97 -18.76
CA GLU A 21 -0.17 -25.32 -19.98
C GLU A 21 -0.64 -23.87 -19.75
N THR A 22 -0.68 -23.39 -18.51
CA THR A 22 -1.18 -22.04 -18.21
C THR A 22 -0.12 -21.19 -17.53
N ILE A 23 0.00 -19.94 -17.98
CA ILE A 23 0.86 -18.93 -17.38
C ILE A 23 0.02 -17.76 -16.90
N TRP A 24 0.45 -17.14 -15.81
CA TRP A 24 -0.18 -15.97 -15.23
C TRP A 24 0.65 -14.72 -15.54
N HIS A 25 -0.04 -13.65 -15.91
CA HIS A 25 0.59 -12.39 -16.29
C HIS A 25 -0.08 -11.23 -15.56
N LEU A 26 0.73 -10.27 -15.12
CA LEU A 26 0.25 -9.04 -14.51
C LEU A 26 0.16 -7.97 -15.60
N LYS A 27 -1.05 -7.58 -16.02
CA LYS A 27 -1.22 -6.59 -17.10
C LYS A 27 -0.74 -5.19 -16.70
N ASN A 28 -0.99 -4.84 -15.44
CA ASN A 28 -0.59 -3.55 -14.86
C ASN A 28 0.64 -3.79 -13.97
N GLU A 29 1.79 -4.05 -14.59
CA GLU A 29 3.03 -4.25 -13.85
C GLU A 29 3.41 -3.00 -13.05
N THR A 30 3.86 -3.24 -11.83
CA THR A 30 4.34 -2.20 -10.92
C THR A 30 5.51 -2.79 -10.14
N ASP A 31 6.48 -1.95 -9.76
CA ASP A 31 7.60 -2.39 -8.94
C ASP A 31 7.16 -2.86 -7.54
N ALA A 32 5.93 -2.57 -7.13
CA ALA A 32 5.39 -2.96 -5.83
C ALA A 32 5.11 -4.46 -5.68
N PHE A 33 4.70 -5.13 -6.76
CA PHE A 33 4.19 -6.49 -6.69
C PHE A 33 4.81 -7.37 -7.77
N TYR A 34 5.15 -8.58 -7.37
CA TYR A 34 5.64 -9.62 -8.27
C TYR A 34 4.63 -10.75 -8.33
N LEU A 35 4.26 -11.16 -9.54
CA LEU A 35 3.42 -12.33 -9.77
C LEU A 35 4.27 -13.45 -10.33
N ASP A 36 4.34 -14.57 -9.62
CA ASP A 36 4.94 -15.80 -10.16
C ASP A 36 4.00 -16.37 -11.23
N SER A 37 4.48 -16.39 -12.47
CA SER A 37 3.73 -16.81 -13.66
C SER A 37 3.31 -18.28 -13.65
N ILE A 38 4.00 -19.13 -12.88
CA ILE A 38 3.73 -20.58 -12.82
C ILE A 38 2.84 -20.88 -11.62
N THR A 39 3.16 -20.34 -10.45
CA THR A 39 2.42 -20.67 -9.24
C THR A 39 1.20 -19.79 -9.01
N SER A 40 1.01 -18.74 -9.81
CA SER A 40 -0.03 -17.71 -9.62
C SER A 40 0.05 -17.02 -8.25
N THR A 41 1.23 -17.04 -7.64
CA THR A 41 1.43 -16.46 -6.30
C THR A 41 1.90 -15.03 -6.44
N LEU A 42 1.19 -14.12 -5.78
CA LEU A 42 1.54 -12.71 -5.69
C LEU A 42 2.41 -12.48 -4.46
N TYR A 43 3.52 -11.79 -4.67
CA TYR A 43 4.49 -11.41 -3.65
C TYR A 43 4.64 -9.90 -3.59
N LEU A 44 4.98 -9.41 -2.41
CA LEU A 44 5.44 -8.03 -2.27
C LEU A 44 6.88 -7.91 -2.77
N ALA A 45 7.13 -7.07 -3.76
CA ALA A 45 8.45 -6.91 -4.38
C ALA A 45 9.24 -5.71 -3.82
N THR A 46 8.56 -4.70 -3.27
CA THR A 46 9.22 -3.52 -2.67
C THR A 46 8.64 -3.15 -1.32
N ASN A 47 9.40 -2.34 -0.58
CA ASN A 47 8.99 -1.87 0.73
C ASN A 47 7.89 -0.81 0.61
N ILE A 48 6.65 -1.22 0.85
CA ILE A 48 5.47 -0.33 0.78
C ILE A 48 5.39 0.71 1.91
N ARG A 49 6.24 0.62 2.95
CA ARG A 49 6.25 1.58 4.07
C ARG A 49 6.48 3.02 3.61
N TRP A 50 7.21 3.20 2.50
CA TRP A 50 7.58 4.50 1.95
C TRP A 50 6.57 5.06 0.95
N PHE A 51 5.57 4.27 0.54
CA PHE A 51 4.61 4.68 -0.46
C PHE A 51 3.37 5.31 0.19
N HIS A 52 2.95 6.46 -0.34
CA HIS A 52 1.73 7.15 0.10
C HIS A 52 0.44 6.50 -0.43
N GLN A 53 0.55 5.59 -1.40
CA GLN A 53 -0.59 4.91 -1.99
C GLN A 53 -1.21 3.94 -0.98
N LYS A 54 -2.50 4.14 -0.71
CA LYS A 54 -3.25 3.31 0.25
C LYS A 54 -3.85 2.06 -0.38
N ASN A 55 -3.93 2.00 -1.70
CA ASN A 55 -4.68 0.98 -2.42
C ASN A 55 -4.16 0.80 -3.84
N TYR A 56 -4.20 -0.45 -4.30
CA TYR A 56 -3.77 -0.88 -5.63
C TYR A 56 -4.84 -1.76 -6.27
N LEU A 57 -5.01 -1.61 -7.58
CA LEU A 57 -5.87 -2.46 -8.39
C LEU A 57 -5.02 -3.12 -9.47
N LEU A 58 -4.71 -4.40 -9.25
CA LEU A 58 -3.91 -5.19 -10.17
C LEU A 58 -4.82 -5.98 -11.12
N LYS A 59 -4.51 -5.95 -12.40
CA LYS A 59 -5.17 -6.78 -13.42
C LYS A 59 -4.30 -7.99 -13.70
N VAL A 60 -4.84 -9.17 -13.41
CA VAL A 60 -4.15 -10.44 -13.63
C VAL A 60 -4.85 -11.20 -14.75
N GLU A 61 -4.07 -11.67 -15.70
CA GLU A 61 -4.55 -12.44 -16.84
C GLU A 61 -3.97 -13.85 -16.78
N LYS A 62 -4.80 -14.82 -17.11
CA LYS A 62 -4.40 -16.20 -17.29
C LYS A 62 -4.33 -16.49 -18.78
N TRP A 63 -3.19 -16.99 -19.24
CA TRP A 63 -2.93 -17.27 -20.64
C TRP A 63 -2.62 -18.75 -20.84
N HIS A 64 -2.99 -19.27 -22.01
CA HIS A 64 -2.55 -20.58 -22.47
C HIS A 64 -1.12 -20.46 -23.02
N SER A 65 -0.17 -21.15 -22.41
CA SER A 65 1.27 -21.09 -22.74
C SER A 65 1.58 -21.46 -24.19
N LEU A 66 0.95 -22.51 -24.73
CA LEU A 66 1.23 -23.00 -26.09
C LEU A 66 0.65 -22.11 -27.19
N ASN A 67 -0.56 -21.60 -26.97
CA ASN A 67 -1.36 -20.95 -28.02
C ASN A 67 -1.47 -19.44 -27.83
N TYR A 68 -0.88 -18.90 -26.75
CA TYR A 68 -0.87 -17.47 -26.40
C TYR A 68 -2.24 -16.80 -26.55
N TYR A 69 -3.31 -17.45 -26.06
CA TYR A 69 -4.61 -16.81 -25.92
C TYR A 69 -4.95 -16.60 -24.44
N GLN A 70 -5.61 -15.49 -24.15
CA GLN A 70 -6.10 -15.17 -22.82
C GLN A 70 -7.31 -16.06 -22.50
N ILE A 71 -7.21 -16.83 -21.41
CA ILE A 71 -8.26 -17.71 -20.90
C ILE A 71 -9.20 -16.90 -20.00
N GLU A 72 -8.63 -16.10 -19.10
CA GLU A 72 -9.37 -15.42 -18.04
C GLU A 72 -8.66 -14.13 -17.62
N GLN A 73 -9.42 -13.15 -17.12
CA GLN A 73 -8.89 -11.95 -16.48
C GLN A 73 -9.60 -11.73 -15.14
N GLN A 74 -8.82 -11.43 -14.10
CA GLN A 74 -9.33 -11.08 -12.79
C GLN A 74 -8.69 -9.79 -12.27
N ASN A 75 -9.40 -9.11 -11.38
CA ASN A 75 -8.89 -7.93 -10.69
C ASN A 75 -8.56 -8.30 -9.25
N VAL A 76 -7.36 -7.94 -8.79
CA VAL A 76 -6.90 -8.11 -7.41
C VAL A 76 -6.81 -6.73 -6.78
N TYR A 77 -7.65 -6.49 -5.77
CA TYR A 77 -7.63 -5.26 -5.00
C TYR A 77 -6.80 -5.45 -3.74
N ILE A 78 -5.82 -4.57 -3.53
CA ILE A 78 -4.90 -4.61 -2.40
C ILE A 78 -5.05 -3.31 -1.63
N GLU A 79 -5.41 -3.41 -0.36
CA GLU A 79 -5.49 -2.29 0.55
C GLU A 79 -4.34 -2.35 1.56
N ILE A 80 -3.67 -1.21 1.75
CA ILE A 80 -2.61 -1.04 2.73
C ILE A 80 -3.21 -0.45 4.00
N GLU A 81 -3.07 -1.18 5.08
CA GLU A 81 -3.52 -0.74 6.40
C GLU A 81 -2.60 0.37 6.91
N PRO A 82 -3.16 1.54 7.26
CA PRO A 82 -2.38 2.63 7.83
C PRO A 82 -1.82 2.19 9.18
N THR A 83 -0.50 2.27 9.33
CA THR A 83 0.17 1.99 10.60
C THR A 83 0.74 3.29 11.16
N ASN A 84 0.61 3.50 12.47
CA ASN A 84 1.13 4.68 13.14
C ASN A 84 2.66 4.63 13.26
N ILE A 85 3.34 4.94 12.17
CA ILE A 85 4.81 4.91 12.05
C ILE A 85 5.47 6.29 12.15
N HIS A 86 4.67 7.35 12.28
CA HIS A 86 5.15 8.73 12.35
C HIS A 86 4.85 9.33 13.72
N TRP A 87 5.88 9.89 14.35
CA TRP A 87 5.70 10.67 15.57
C TRP A 87 5.01 12.00 15.24
N PRO A 88 4.11 12.49 16.11
CA PRO A 88 3.50 13.80 15.92
C PRO A 88 4.60 14.87 15.95
N GLN A 89 4.58 15.76 14.96
CA GLN A 89 5.48 16.91 14.90
C GLN A 89 4.72 18.18 15.24
N PHE A 90 5.23 18.92 16.23
CA PHE A 90 4.68 20.22 16.57
C PHE A 90 5.07 21.23 15.50
N LEU A 91 4.07 21.91 14.93
CA LEU A 91 4.29 23.05 14.07
C LEU A 91 4.86 24.21 14.92
N ASN A 92 5.92 24.85 14.43
CA ASN A 92 6.56 26.01 15.05
C ASN A 92 7.08 25.76 16.47
N CYS A 93 8.02 24.83 16.63
CA CYS A 93 8.67 24.52 17.91
C CYS A 93 10.08 25.15 17.97
N PRO A 94 10.43 25.96 19.00
CA PRO A 94 9.55 26.44 20.07
C PRO A 94 8.59 27.53 19.58
N ARG A 95 7.40 27.60 20.21
CA ARG A 95 6.42 28.66 19.93
C ARG A 95 6.50 29.71 21.03
N PHE A 96 6.67 30.96 20.63
CA PHE A 96 6.71 32.10 21.55
C PHE A 96 5.36 32.81 21.58
N PHE A 97 4.95 33.25 22.77
CA PHE A 97 3.70 34.00 23.00
C PHE A 97 3.95 35.10 24.01
N THR A 98 3.27 36.23 23.84
CA THR A 98 3.24 37.32 24.82
C THR A 98 1.83 37.45 25.36
N ILE A 99 1.71 37.41 26.69
CA ILE A 99 0.43 37.53 27.41
C ILE A 99 0.42 38.90 28.10
N LYS A 100 -0.69 39.63 28.01
CA LYS A 100 -0.84 40.89 28.74
C LYS A 100 -1.04 40.59 30.23
N GLU A 101 -0.49 41.45 31.10
CA GLU A 101 -0.78 41.38 32.52
C GLU A 101 -2.28 41.58 32.78
N ASN A 102 -2.81 40.93 33.82
CA ASN A 102 -4.23 40.96 34.22
C ASN A 102 -5.21 40.33 33.22
N GLU A 103 -4.74 39.43 32.35
CA GLU A 103 -5.60 38.59 31.54
C GLU A 103 -6.44 37.63 32.42
N PRO A 104 -7.76 37.50 32.18
CA PRO A 104 -8.63 36.65 32.99
C PRO A 104 -8.28 35.16 32.85
N THR A 105 -8.41 34.43 33.95
CA THR A 105 -8.21 32.98 34.01
C THR A 105 -9.05 32.27 32.95
N GLY A 106 -8.43 31.34 32.22
CA GLY A 106 -9.09 30.55 31.18
C GLY A 106 -9.11 31.18 29.79
N LYS A 107 -8.54 32.38 29.58
CA LYS A 107 -8.45 32.96 28.24
C LYS A 107 -7.47 32.18 27.35
N ILE A 108 -7.97 31.71 26.21
CA ILE A 108 -7.20 30.96 25.21
C ILE A 108 -6.28 31.91 24.44
N HIS A 109 -4.97 31.73 24.61
CA HIS A 109 -3.92 32.50 23.93
C HIS A 109 -3.38 31.80 22.67
N LEU A 110 -3.67 30.51 22.51
CA LEU A 110 -3.43 29.74 21.30
C LEU A 110 -4.66 29.81 20.39
N LYS A 111 -4.77 30.88 19.60
CA LYS A 111 -5.70 30.94 18.46
C LYS A 111 -4.92 30.79 17.15
N ASN A 112 -5.50 30.05 16.21
CA ASN A 112 -5.01 29.67 14.88
C ASN A 112 -4.20 28.37 14.81
N ILE A 113 -4.96 27.27 14.69
CA ILE A 113 -4.70 26.23 13.71
C ILE A 113 -5.98 26.19 12.87
N ARG A 114 -5.95 26.79 11.68
CA ARG A 114 -6.89 26.54 10.57
C ARG A 114 -6.06 26.03 9.41
#